data_AF-A0A8H7M1L9-F1
#
_entry.id   AF-A0A8H7M1L9-F1
#
_cell.length_a   1.000
_cell.length_b   1.000
_cell.length_c   1.000
_cell.angle_alpha   90.00
_cell.angle_beta   90.00
_cell.angle_gamma   90.00
#
_symmetry.space_group_name_H-M   'P 1'
#
loop_
_entity.id
_entity.type
_entity.pdbx_description
1 polymer ?
#
loop_
_entity_poly.entity_id
_entity_poly.type
_entity_poly.pdbx_seq_one_letter_code
_entity_poly.pdbx_strand_id
1 'polypeptide(L)'
;RWSGLTCLNSLDVRLWAGLPFEDGSDGTTKLIPPVLDEWEVGAIMRGLSDLDGTIRNLTMDLLYKVDPQLVHAFLEQLLTPPPTATAPTPQPKPVEALEVLSFLYPKDGASFARGVSKIVNITARREQGDGKKSAPAVNDKLVEGVILTVHEGDQAFRSAFVDALLESIERDMDTSSLISPLTPAAAGPSTNLCKLSLSGASGSHDYPALRNNGYRLSKPRRGWYSEVLLLAALRLLPRLERLIPRRQGKCRGIYKDTMGRHMRRRCELFTQFAEDIQDLLKLVDETRDKSLPEFLQALLSHKPPSTSTPEVQSSLSSPKASTLRKVASPSPAVGRTISPIYPSANSAYSQSPFRRESEIRSSSSDSIVSSDLDAAAARRTPDTSSPPFHTAVTASPTHGQDGGDLAPSDADAIWNSFDSADADSSSSLGKQTLRGWCDRTPETVGNALRAIEVGFVTQKVGPKPGHASKEKEVLAFIPAPADSPDTDVARAVVRLKPADDGSCLWMLRVQLLELFGNRR
;
A
#
# COMPACT_ATOMS: atom_id res chain seq x y z
N ARG A 1 -16.36 -28.91 -13.21
CA ARG A 1 -17.39 -27.99 -12.66
C ARG A 1 -17.32 -26.62 -13.33
N TRP A 2 -16.14 -26.02 -13.41
CA TRP A 2 -15.93 -24.67 -13.98
C TRP A 2 -16.25 -24.53 -15.46
N SER A 3 -15.96 -25.56 -16.27
CA SER A 3 -16.33 -25.60 -17.68
C SER A 3 -17.83 -25.38 -17.91
N GLY A 4 -18.68 -25.85 -17.00
CA GLY A 4 -20.13 -25.64 -17.07
C GLY A 4 -20.53 -24.17 -16.93
N LEU A 5 -19.95 -23.46 -15.95
CA LEU A 5 -20.18 -22.02 -15.77
C LEU A 5 -19.66 -21.20 -16.96
N THR A 6 -18.49 -21.55 -17.51
CA THR A 6 -17.94 -20.86 -18.69
C THR A 6 -18.82 -21.09 -19.92
N CYS A 7 -19.30 -22.32 -20.12
CA CYS A 7 -20.25 -22.63 -21.19
C CYS A 7 -21.56 -21.86 -21.02
N LEU A 8 -22.16 -21.87 -19.82
CA LEU A 8 -23.37 -21.11 -19.53
C LEU A 8 -23.20 -19.60 -19.73
N ASN A 9 -22.05 -19.05 -19.34
CA ASN A 9 -21.75 -17.62 -19.52
C ASN A 9 -21.59 -17.24 -21.01
N SER A 10 -21.29 -18.21 -21.86
CA SER A 10 -21.17 -18.04 -23.32
C SER A 10 -22.50 -18.23 -24.05
N LEU A 11 -23.50 -18.86 -23.40
CA LEU A 11 -24.84 -19.03 -23.95
C LEU A 11 -25.69 -17.79 -23.67
N ASP A 12 -26.63 -17.50 -24.58
CA ASP A 12 -27.63 -16.45 -24.35
C ASP A 12 -28.50 -16.84 -23.15
N VAL A 13 -28.54 -15.94 -22.16
CA VAL A 13 -29.29 -16.11 -20.91
C VAL A 13 -30.76 -16.43 -21.14
N ARG A 14 -31.34 -15.92 -22.24
CA ARG A 14 -32.74 -16.15 -22.60
C ARG A 14 -33.04 -17.62 -22.91
N LEU A 15 -32.05 -18.36 -23.39
CA LEU A 15 -32.22 -19.76 -23.78
C LEU A 15 -32.29 -20.72 -22.60
N TRP A 16 -31.72 -20.36 -21.45
CA TRP A 16 -31.63 -21.28 -20.30
C TRP A 16 -32.31 -20.75 -19.04
N ALA A 17 -32.39 -19.43 -18.83
CA ALA A 17 -33.05 -18.83 -17.67
C ALA A 17 -34.56 -18.64 -17.85
N GLY A 18 -35.09 -18.88 -19.05
CA GLY A 18 -36.52 -18.75 -19.36
C GLY A 18 -37.04 -17.31 -19.40
N LEU A 19 -36.18 -16.36 -19.81
CA LEU A 19 -36.56 -14.96 -19.98
C LEU A 19 -37.45 -14.77 -21.23
N PRO A 20 -38.38 -13.80 -21.22
CA PRO A 20 -39.26 -13.54 -22.37
C PRO A 20 -38.45 -13.16 -23.61
N PHE A 21 -38.82 -13.75 -24.75
CA PHE A 21 -38.22 -13.45 -26.04
C PHE A 21 -39.17 -12.56 -26.85
N GLU A 22 -38.75 -11.34 -27.16
CA GLU A 22 -39.46 -10.45 -28.07
C GLU A 22 -39.12 -10.81 -29.53
N ASP A 23 -39.88 -11.73 -30.10
CA ASP A 23 -39.92 -11.89 -31.55
C ASP A 23 -40.68 -10.69 -32.13
N GLY A 24 -39.96 -9.74 -32.72
CA GLY A 24 -40.48 -8.46 -33.23
C GLY A 24 -41.53 -8.53 -34.35
N SER A 25 -42.19 -9.67 -34.54
CA SER A 25 -43.18 -9.94 -35.58
C SER A 25 -44.63 -9.80 -35.10
N ASP A 26 -44.97 -10.17 -33.86
CA ASP A 26 -46.40 -10.31 -33.46
C ASP A 26 -46.75 -9.77 -32.06
N GLY A 27 -45.80 -9.19 -31.31
CA GLY A 27 -46.04 -8.69 -29.94
C GLY A 27 -46.44 -9.77 -28.93
N THR A 28 -46.57 -11.04 -29.34
CA THR A 28 -46.78 -12.18 -28.45
C THR A 28 -45.44 -12.61 -27.87
N THR A 29 -45.21 -12.29 -26.60
CA THR A 29 -44.05 -12.77 -25.83
C THR A 29 -44.13 -14.29 -25.68
N LYS A 30 -43.32 -15.03 -26.44
CA LYS A 30 -43.16 -16.47 -26.24
C LYS A 30 -42.24 -16.68 -25.03
N LEU A 31 -42.78 -17.30 -23.99
CA LEU A 31 -42.01 -17.71 -22.82
C LEU A 31 -41.27 -19.00 -23.16
N ILE A 32 -39.94 -18.94 -23.16
CA ILE A 32 -39.10 -20.14 -23.19
C ILE A 32 -39.11 -20.71 -21.76
N PRO A 33 -39.45 -21.99 -21.55
CA PRO A 33 -39.36 -22.58 -20.22
C PRO A 33 -37.89 -22.58 -19.73
N PRO A 34 -37.63 -22.32 -18.44
CA PRO A 34 -36.28 -22.42 -17.90
C PRO A 34 -35.76 -23.85 -18.10
N VAL A 35 -34.52 -23.95 -18.58
CA VAL A 35 -33.87 -25.25 -18.89
C VAL A 35 -33.23 -25.83 -17.64
N LEU A 36 -32.74 -24.97 -16.75
CA LEU A 36 -32.09 -25.39 -15.51
C LEU A 36 -33.11 -25.70 -14.43
N ASP A 37 -32.90 -26.80 -13.72
CA ASP A 37 -33.70 -27.13 -12.55
C ASP A 37 -33.26 -26.34 -11.31
N GLU A 38 -34.04 -26.45 -10.23
CA GLU A 38 -33.76 -25.75 -8.97
C GLU A 38 -32.39 -26.15 -8.37
N TRP A 39 -31.99 -27.42 -8.53
CA TRP A 39 -30.75 -27.92 -7.97
C TRP A 39 -29.53 -27.37 -8.71
N GLU A 40 -29.60 -27.28 -10.04
CA GLU A 40 -28.57 -26.71 -10.91
C GLU A 40 -28.41 -25.21 -10.64
N VAL A 41 -29.52 -24.47 -10.52
CA VAL A 41 -29.49 -23.06 -10.10
C VAL A 41 -28.85 -22.94 -8.73
N GLY A 42 -29.23 -23.80 -7.77
CA GLY A 42 -28.61 -23.84 -6.45
C GLY A 42 -27.11 -24.20 -6.47
N ALA A 43 -26.64 -24.96 -7.46
CA ALA A 43 -25.23 -25.25 -7.67
C ALA A 43 -24.47 -24.05 -8.26
N ILE A 44 -25.10 -23.30 -9.17
CA ILE A 44 -24.56 -22.04 -9.70
C ILE A 44 -24.45 -21.00 -8.58
N MET A 45 -25.52 -20.80 -7.81
CA MET A 45 -25.55 -19.83 -6.70
C MET A 45 -24.49 -20.11 -5.63
N ARG A 46 -24.14 -21.38 -5.40
CA ARG A 46 -23.03 -21.76 -4.52
C ARG A 46 -21.67 -21.20 -4.99
N GLY A 47 -21.52 -20.91 -6.28
CA GLY A 47 -20.32 -20.27 -6.84
C GLY A 47 -20.04 -18.88 -6.28
N LEU A 48 -21.05 -18.17 -5.77
CA LEU A 48 -20.88 -16.87 -5.10
C LEU A 48 -20.12 -16.98 -3.76
N SER A 49 -20.12 -18.15 -3.14
CA SER A 49 -19.45 -18.43 -1.87
C SER A 49 -18.18 -19.27 -2.02
N ASP A 50 -17.74 -19.52 -3.26
CA ASP A 50 -16.50 -20.24 -3.54
C ASP A 50 -15.29 -19.49 -2.96
N LEU A 51 -14.17 -20.16 -2.72
CA LEU A 51 -12.93 -19.53 -2.25
C LEU A 51 -12.15 -18.88 -3.39
N ASP A 52 -12.32 -19.36 -4.61
CA ASP A 52 -11.67 -18.82 -5.80
C ASP A 52 -12.45 -17.61 -6.35
N GLY A 53 -11.77 -16.46 -6.40
CA GLY A 53 -12.35 -15.21 -6.90
C GLY A 53 -12.74 -15.27 -8.39
N THR A 54 -12.08 -16.12 -9.19
CA THR A 54 -12.43 -16.27 -10.62
C THR A 54 -13.81 -16.90 -10.80
N ILE A 55 -14.15 -17.86 -9.94
CA ILE A 55 -15.43 -18.56 -9.94
C ILE A 55 -16.52 -17.65 -9.43
N ARG A 56 -16.26 -16.89 -8.36
CA ARG A 56 -17.19 -15.87 -7.86
C ARG A 56 -17.48 -14.84 -8.96
N ASN A 57 -16.45 -14.31 -9.62
CA ASN A 57 -16.63 -13.34 -10.72
C ASN A 57 -17.45 -13.91 -11.87
N LEU A 58 -17.13 -15.12 -12.32
CA LEU A 58 -17.87 -15.77 -13.40
C LEU A 58 -19.34 -16.02 -13.02
N THR A 59 -19.59 -16.36 -11.75
CA THR A 59 -20.95 -16.54 -11.21
C THR A 59 -21.69 -15.21 -11.15
N MET A 60 -21.05 -14.13 -10.68
CA MET A 60 -21.64 -12.79 -10.67
C MET A 60 -21.96 -12.31 -12.08
N ASP A 61 -21.05 -12.49 -13.05
CA ASP A 61 -21.29 -12.21 -14.47
C ASP A 61 -22.54 -12.92 -14.99
N LEU A 62 -22.65 -14.23 -14.70
CA LEU A 62 -23.78 -15.04 -15.13
C LEU A 62 -25.10 -14.56 -14.52
N LEU A 63 -25.12 -14.32 -13.20
CA LEU A 63 -26.31 -13.87 -12.49
C LEU A 63 -26.72 -12.45 -12.89
N TYR A 64 -25.75 -11.56 -13.13
CA TYR A 64 -26.02 -10.20 -13.57
C TYR A 64 -26.67 -10.17 -14.96
N LYS A 65 -26.30 -11.11 -15.85
CA LYS A 65 -26.98 -11.30 -17.15
C LYS A 65 -28.44 -11.77 -17.00
N VAL A 66 -28.73 -12.58 -15.98
CA VAL A 66 -30.10 -13.06 -15.69
C VAL A 66 -30.93 -11.93 -15.12
N ASP A 67 -30.48 -11.39 -13.99
CA ASP A 67 -31.13 -10.30 -13.28
C ASP A 67 -30.08 -9.60 -12.38
N PRO A 68 -29.72 -8.33 -12.67
CA PRO A 68 -28.83 -7.53 -11.83
C PRO A 68 -29.23 -7.49 -10.35
N GLN A 69 -30.53 -7.59 -10.05
CA GLN A 69 -31.04 -7.56 -8.66
C GLN A 69 -30.55 -8.76 -7.85
N LEU A 70 -30.21 -9.89 -8.47
CA LEU A 70 -29.66 -11.05 -7.77
C LEU A 70 -28.30 -10.74 -7.14
N VAL A 71 -27.44 -10.02 -7.86
CA VAL A 71 -26.12 -9.63 -7.36
C VAL A 71 -26.23 -8.52 -6.30
N HIS A 72 -27.17 -7.59 -6.47
CA HIS A 72 -27.48 -6.59 -5.44
C HIS A 72 -28.04 -7.24 -4.16
N ALA A 73 -28.96 -8.20 -4.29
CA ALA A 73 -29.51 -8.94 -3.16
C ALA A 73 -28.42 -9.75 -2.44
N PHE A 74 -27.48 -10.33 -3.20
CA PHE A 74 -26.32 -11.01 -2.61
C PHE A 74 -25.42 -10.05 -1.84
N LEU A 75 -25.13 -8.85 -2.38
CA LEU A 75 -24.41 -7.82 -1.63
C LEU A 75 -25.14 -7.44 -0.35
N GLU A 76 -26.45 -7.18 -0.42
CA GLU A 76 -27.25 -6.86 0.77
C GLU A 76 -27.25 -8.01 1.78
N GLN A 77 -27.25 -9.27 1.34
CA GLN A 77 -27.11 -10.44 2.21
C GLN A 77 -25.74 -10.48 2.91
N LEU A 78 -24.65 -10.17 2.21
CA LEU A 78 -23.31 -10.08 2.80
C LEU A 78 -23.20 -8.96 3.85
N LEU A 79 -23.96 -7.88 3.65
CA LEU A 79 -23.98 -6.71 4.52
C LEU A 79 -24.98 -6.85 5.68
N THR A 80 -26.00 -7.69 5.54
CA THR A 80 -27.03 -7.86 6.55
C THR A 80 -26.51 -8.77 7.67
N PRO A 81 -26.49 -8.32 8.93
CA PRO A 81 -26.10 -9.17 10.04
C PRO A 81 -27.08 -10.35 10.16
N PRO A 82 -26.61 -11.59 10.37
CA PRO A 82 -27.50 -12.74 10.49
C PRO A 82 -28.48 -12.52 11.65
N PRO A 83 -29.77 -12.82 11.46
CA PRO A 83 -30.79 -12.63 12.49
C PRO A 83 -30.51 -13.59 13.66
N THR A 84 -29.87 -13.10 14.72
CA THR A 84 -29.91 -13.67 16.08
C THR A 84 -29.47 -15.13 16.26
N ALA A 85 -28.65 -15.68 15.36
CA ALA A 85 -28.14 -17.03 15.57
C ALA A 85 -27.17 -17.09 16.76
N THR A 86 -27.56 -17.79 17.82
CA THR A 86 -26.75 -18.21 18.97
C THR A 86 -25.57 -19.12 18.60
N ALA A 87 -25.48 -19.53 17.33
CA ALA A 87 -24.35 -20.26 16.79
C ALA A 87 -23.27 -19.28 16.29
N PRO A 88 -21.97 -19.62 16.39
CA PRO A 88 -20.86 -18.87 15.80
C PRO A 88 -21.03 -18.83 14.28
N THR A 89 -21.82 -17.86 13.81
CA THR A 89 -22.21 -17.73 12.41
C THR A 89 -20.98 -17.27 11.63
N PRO A 90 -20.76 -17.78 10.40
CA PRO A 90 -19.66 -17.35 9.55
C PRO A 90 -19.55 -15.82 9.56
N GLN A 91 -18.37 -15.34 9.94
CA GLN A 91 -18.07 -13.92 9.96
C GLN A 91 -18.38 -13.32 8.58
N PRO A 92 -18.91 -12.08 8.53
CA PRO A 92 -19.14 -11.42 7.26
C PRO A 92 -17.77 -11.32 6.60
N LYS A 93 -17.69 -11.61 5.31
CA LYS A 93 -16.43 -11.56 4.58
C LYS A 93 -16.38 -10.20 3.88
N PRO A 94 -15.86 -9.15 4.54
CA PRO A 94 -15.85 -7.79 3.96
C PRO A 94 -15.09 -7.74 2.64
N VAL A 95 -14.14 -8.65 2.44
CA VAL A 95 -13.41 -8.81 1.18
C VAL A 95 -14.34 -9.28 0.06
N GLU A 96 -15.22 -10.27 0.31
CA GLU A 96 -16.20 -10.71 -0.70
C GLU A 96 -17.20 -9.60 -1.02
N ALA A 97 -17.67 -8.85 -0.01
CA ALA A 97 -18.56 -7.71 -0.24
C ALA A 97 -17.87 -6.63 -1.11
N LEU A 98 -16.56 -6.42 -0.92
CA LEU A 98 -15.79 -5.50 -1.73
C LEU A 98 -15.66 -5.99 -3.19
N GLU A 99 -15.45 -7.29 -3.41
CA GLU A 99 -15.44 -7.88 -4.77
C GLU A 99 -16.77 -7.71 -5.48
N VAL A 100 -17.89 -7.91 -4.78
CA VAL A 100 -19.22 -7.67 -5.35
C VAL A 100 -19.42 -6.18 -5.66
N LEU A 101 -18.91 -5.26 -4.83
CA LEU A 101 -18.97 -3.82 -5.11
C LEU A 101 -18.13 -3.43 -6.34
N SER A 102 -16.92 -3.97 -6.50
CA SER A 102 -16.07 -3.66 -7.64
C SER A 102 -16.67 -4.21 -8.94
N PHE A 103 -17.36 -5.36 -8.85
CA PHE A 103 -18.15 -5.92 -9.94
C PHE A 103 -19.36 -5.05 -10.32
N LEU A 104 -20.14 -4.58 -9.34
CA LEU A 104 -21.35 -3.79 -9.59
C LEU A 104 -21.07 -2.36 -10.07
N TYR A 105 -19.97 -1.77 -9.61
CA TYR A 105 -19.64 -0.36 -9.85
C TYR A 105 -18.24 -0.18 -10.47
N PRO A 106 -17.93 -0.82 -11.62
CA PRO A 106 -16.57 -0.80 -12.18
C PRO A 106 -16.16 0.60 -12.69
N LYS A 107 -17.13 1.50 -12.89
CA LYS A 107 -16.93 2.85 -13.43
C LYS A 107 -17.59 3.95 -12.58
N ASP A 108 -18.32 3.59 -11.54
CA ASP A 108 -18.99 4.55 -10.66
C ASP A 108 -18.27 4.63 -9.31
N GLY A 109 -17.26 5.49 -9.24
CA GLY A 109 -16.46 5.69 -8.04
C GLY A 109 -17.29 6.17 -6.84
N ALA A 110 -18.34 6.95 -7.08
CA ALA A 110 -19.19 7.48 -6.01
C ALA A 110 -20.05 6.38 -5.37
N SER A 111 -20.66 5.52 -6.18
CA SER A 111 -21.42 4.36 -5.68
C SER A 111 -20.51 3.33 -5.02
N PHE A 112 -19.31 3.09 -5.58
CA PHE A 112 -18.31 2.25 -4.94
C PHE A 112 -17.89 2.79 -3.56
N ALA A 113 -17.59 4.08 -3.43
CA ALA A 113 -17.25 4.73 -2.16
C ALA A 113 -18.37 4.57 -1.11
N ARG A 114 -19.63 4.81 -1.49
CA ARG A 114 -20.79 4.62 -0.60
C ARG A 114 -20.92 3.17 -0.13
N GLY A 115 -20.69 2.21 -1.02
CA GLY A 115 -20.62 0.79 -0.67
C GLY A 115 -19.51 0.47 0.32
N VAL A 116 -18.31 0.99 0.10
CA VAL A 116 -17.15 0.82 1.01
C VAL A 116 -17.46 1.41 2.39
N SER A 117 -18.01 2.62 2.47
CA SER A 117 -18.46 3.22 3.73
C SER A 117 -19.48 2.33 4.45
N LYS A 118 -20.42 1.73 3.72
CA LYS A 118 -21.41 0.80 4.28
C LYS A 118 -20.74 -0.46 4.85
N ILE A 119 -19.79 -1.07 4.14
CA ILE A 119 -18.99 -2.22 4.63
C ILE A 119 -18.27 -1.84 5.93
N VAL A 120 -17.53 -0.73 5.93
CA VAL A 120 -16.75 -0.29 7.10
C VAL A 120 -17.66 -0.04 8.30
N ASN A 121 -18.77 0.65 8.12
CA ASN A 121 -19.73 0.92 9.19
C ASN A 121 -20.34 -0.35 9.79
N ILE A 122 -20.68 -1.34 8.96
CA ILE A 122 -21.21 -2.62 9.43
C ILE A 122 -20.14 -3.41 10.21
N THR A 123 -18.92 -3.49 9.68
CA THR A 123 -17.81 -4.18 10.36
C THR A 123 -17.48 -3.54 11.71
N ALA A 124 -17.41 -2.20 11.78
CA ALA A 124 -17.14 -1.47 13.00
C ALA A 124 -18.23 -1.68 14.08
N ARG A 125 -19.51 -1.65 13.69
CA ARG A 125 -20.63 -1.92 14.61
C ARG A 125 -20.60 -3.34 15.17
N ARG A 126 -20.19 -4.31 14.35
CA ARG A 126 -20.13 -5.72 14.76
C ARG A 126 -19.03 -5.96 15.81
N GLU A 127 -17.86 -5.35 15.63
CA GLU A 127 -16.77 -5.45 16.60
C GLU A 127 -17.10 -4.81 17.95
N GLN A 128 -17.96 -3.79 17.95
CA GLN A 128 -18.37 -3.11 19.18
C GLN A 128 -19.38 -3.91 20.04
N GLY A 129 -20.12 -4.84 19.43
CA GLY A 129 -21.17 -5.62 20.08
C GLY A 129 -20.70 -6.60 21.15
N ASP A 130 -19.42 -7.02 21.12
CA ASP A 130 -18.89 -8.08 21.99
C ASP A 130 -18.52 -7.60 23.42
N GLY A 131 -18.93 -6.39 23.81
CA GLY A 131 -18.75 -5.83 25.16
C GLY A 131 -17.29 -5.56 25.56
N LYS A 132 -16.32 -6.08 24.81
CA LYS A 132 -14.90 -5.77 24.95
C LYS A 132 -14.62 -4.48 24.20
N LYS A 133 -14.11 -3.49 24.94
CA LYS A 133 -13.59 -2.23 24.40
C LYS A 133 -12.28 -2.46 23.63
N SER A 134 -12.26 -3.37 22.67
CA SER A 134 -11.17 -3.44 21.70
C SER A 134 -11.25 -2.22 20.80
N ALA A 135 -10.09 -1.65 20.49
CA ALA A 135 -10.02 -0.66 19.43
C ALA A 135 -10.53 -1.31 18.12
N PRO A 136 -11.27 -0.56 17.29
CA PRO A 136 -11.75 -1.06 16.00
C PRO A 136 -10.54 -1.57 15.20
N ALA A 137 -10.58 -2.84 14.81
CA ALA A 137 -9.55 -3.44 14.00
C ALA A 137 -9.84 -3.11 12.54
N VAL A 138 -9.00 -2.28 11.95
CA VAL A 138 -9.07 -2.04 10.51
C VAL A 138 -8.71 -3.34 9.80
N ASN A 139 -9.57 -3.83 8.92
CA ASN A 139 -9.29 -5.01 8.11
C ASN A 139 -8.29 -4.64 7.00
N ASP A 140 -7.02 -5.00 7.19
CA ASP A 140 -5.93 -4.70 6.24
C ASP A 140 -6.27 -5.12 4.79
N LYS A 141 -6.90 -6.29 4.61
CA LYS A 141 -7.26 -6.82 3.27
C LYS A 141 -8.35 -6.00 2.59
N LEU A 142 -9.31 -5.49 3.37
CA LEU A 142 -10.34 -4.60 2.86
C LEU A 142 -9.72 -3.29 2.36
N VAL A 143 -8.82 -2.69 3.15
CA VAL A 143 -8.13 -1.46 2.77
C VAL A 143 -7.26 -1.68 1.52
N GLU A 144 -6.52 -2.78 1.47
CA GLU A 144 -5.71 -3.15 0.31
C GLU A 144 -6.57 -3.30 -0.95
N GLY A 145 -7.69 -4.03 -0.88
CA GLY A 145 -8.59 -4.20 -2.02
C GLY A 145 -9.21 -2.88 -2.49
N VAL A 146 -9.57 -1.97 -1.57
CA VAL A 146 -10.08 -0.64 -1.92
C VAL A 146 -9.02 0.16 -2.66
N ILE A 147 -7.78 0.15 -2.16
CA ILE A 147 -6.66 0.86 -2.78
C ILE A 147 -6.40 0.32 -4.19
N LEU A 148 -6.38 -1.01 -4.37
CA LEU A 148 -6.18 -1.63 -5.67
C LEU A 148 -7.30 -1.25 -6.66
N THR A 149 -8.56 -1.36 -6.25
CA THR A 149 -9.71 -1.02 -7.10
C THR A 149 -9.68 0.47 -7.50
N VAL A 150 -9.41 1.36 -6.55
CA VAL A 150 -9.31 2.80 -6.82
C VAL A 150 -8.12 3.12 -7.71
N HIS A 151 -7.00 2.42 -7.55
CA HIS A 151 -5.81 2.60 -8.38
C HIS A 151 -6.03 2.16 -9.84
N GLU A 152 -6.72 1.04 -10.04
CA GLU A 152 -7.07 0.51 -11.38
C GLU A 152 -8.14 1.34 -12.10
N GLY A 153 -9.03 2.01 -11.34
CA GLY A 153 -10.03 2.91 -11.88
C GLY A 153 -9.42 4.12 -12.61
N ASP A 154 -10.15 4.68 -13.57
CA ASP A 154 -9.72 5.88 -14.29
C ASP A 154 -9.74 7.15 -13.41
N GLN A 155 -9.28 8.28 -13.95
CA GLN A 155 -9.23 9.53 -13.19
C GLN A 155 -10.62 10.01 -12.74
N ALA A 156 -11.66 9.80 -13.56
CA ALA A 156 -13.02 10.22 -13.23
C ALA A 156 -13.59 9.39 -12.08
N PHE A 157 -13.37 8.07 -12.12
CA PHE A 157 -13.68 7.14 -11.04
C PHE A 157 -12.99 7.56 -9.73
N ARG A 158 -11.68 7.81 -9.78
CA ARG A 158 -10.90 8.21 -8.60
C ARG A 158 -11.39 9.52 -7.99
N SER A 159 -11.70 10.53 -8.81
CA SER A 159 -12.26 11.78 -8.32
C SER A 159 -13.63 11.58 -7.66
N ALA A 160 -14.55 10.86 -8.32
CA ALA A 160 -15.88 10.61 -7.80
C ALA A 160 -15.85 9.80 -6.50
N PHE A 161 -14.92 8.84 -6.39
CA PHE A 161 -14.67 8.07 -5.17
C PHE A 161 -14.25 8.97 -4.01
N VAL A 162 -13.24 9.83 -4.23
CA VAL A 162 -12.72 10.74 -3.19
C VAL A 162 -13.81 11.71 -2.74
N ASP A 163 -14.54 12.31 -3.69
CA ASP A 163 -15.58 13.29 -3.37
C ASP A 163 -16.73 12.65 -2.56
N ALA A 164 -17.20 11.46 -2.96
CA ALA A 164 -18.25 10.74 -2.23
C ALA A 164 -17.79 10.22 -0.86
N LEU A 165 -16.52 9.83 -0.72
CA LEU A 165 -15.95 9.42 0.57
C LEU A 165 -15.84 10.62 1.52
N LEU A 166 -15.40 11.78 1.03
CA LEU A 166 -15.36 13.02 1.81
C LEU A 166 -16.76 13.44 2.27
N GLU A 167 -17.75 13.38 1.37
CA GLU A 167 -19.15 13.66 1.70
C GLU A 167 -19.68 12.68 2.77
N SER A 168 -19.28 11.40 2.71
CA SER A 168 -19.62 10.42 3.74
C SER A 168 -19.02 10.77 5.09
N ILE A 169 -17.75 11.18 5.12
CA ILE A 169 -17.06 11.58 6.35
C ILE A 169 -17.72 12.84 6.94
N GLU A 170 -18.09 13.80 6.11
CA GLU A 170 -18.79 15.02 6.51
C GLU A 170 -20.13 14.71 7.18
N ARG A 171 -20.96 13.87 6.54
CA ARG A 171 -22.25 13.42 7.10
C ARG A 171 -22.07 12.67 8.43
N ASP A 172 -21.03 11.86 8.58
CA ASP A 172 -20.75 11.12 9.81
C ASP A 172 -20.25 12.05 10.94
N MET A 173 -19.54 13.14 10.61
CA MET A 173 -19.16 14.14 11.60
C MET A 173 -20.37 14.91 12.14
N ASP A 174 -21.29 15.32 11.27
CA ASP A 174 -22.50 16.06 11.67
C ASP A 174 -23.43 15.23 12.55
N THR A 175 -23.63 13.97 12.19
CA THR A 175 -24.49 13.05 12.96
C THR A 175 -23.92 12.71 14.33
N SER A 176 -22.60 12.61 14.46
CA SER A 176 -21.94 12.36 15.75
C SER A 176 -22.17 13.48 16.78
N SER A 177 -22.55 14.68 16.34
CA SER A 177 -22.84 15.82 17.22
C SER A 177 -24.31 15.92 17.66
N LEU A 178 -25.22 15.15 17.05
CA LEU A 178 -26.66 15.23 17.33
C LEU A 178 -27.18 14.14 18.27
N ILE A 179 -26.38 13.12 18.60
CA ILE A 179 -26.70 12.19 19.70
C ILE A 179 -26.25 12.84 21.01
N SER A 180 -26.96 13.90 21.38
CA SER A 180 -27.03 14.34 22.78
C SER A 180 -27.60 13.17 23.59
N PRO A 181 -27.02 12.80 24.75
CA PRO A 181 -27.56 11.73 25.57
C PRO A 181 -28.91 12.19 26.10
N LEU A 182 -29.99 11.78 25.44
CA LEU A 182 -31.31 11.78 26.06
C LEU A 182 -31.25 10.77 27.19
N THR A 183 -30.94 11.30 28.37
CA THR A 183 -31.24 10.71 29.67
C THR A 183 -32.64 10.12 29.68
N PRO A 184 -32.81 8.84 30.00
CA PRO A 184 -34.08 8.37 30.52
C PRO A 184 -34.10 8.76 32.00
N ALA A 185 -34.57 9.96 32.31
CA ALA A 185 -34.98 10.31 33.67
C ALA A 185 -36.50 10.22 33.73
N ALA A 186 -36.95 9.17 34.40
CA ALA A 186 -38.33 8.96 34.78
C ALA A 186 -38.86 10.12 35.66
N ALA A 187 -40.19 10.28 35.59
CA ALA A 187 -41.10 10.91 36.56
C ALA A 187 -41.41 12.41 36.43
N GLY A 188 -42.64 12.69 35.95
CA GLY A 188 -43.43 13.85 36.37
C GLY A 188 -44.39 14.40 35.31
N PRO A 189 -45.72 14.27 35.45
CA PRO A 189 -46.67 15.05 34.68
C PRO A 189 -46.89 16.39 35.39
N SER A 190 -46.48 17.49 34.77
CA SER A 190 -47.03 18.80 35.13
C SER A 190 -47.01 19.74 33.93
N THR A 191 -48.22 20.15 33.58
CA THR A 191 -48.60 21.23 32.69
C THR A 191 -47.87 22.53 33.00
N ASN A 192 -47.29 23.19 32.00
CA ASN A 192 -47.75 24.50 31.51
C ASN A 192 -46.80 25.11 30.46
N LEU A 193 -47.46 25.57 29.38
CA LEU A 193 -47.10 26.67 28.49
C LEU A 193 -45.99 27.61 28.99
N CYS A 194 -44.95 27.84 28.18
CA CYS A 194 -44.44 29.20 28.00
C CYS A 194 -43.78 29.43 26.63
N LYS A 195 -44.23 30.52 26.03
CA LYS A 195 -43.80 31.22 24.81
C LYS A 195 -42.30 31.55 24.75
N LEU A 196 -41.80 31.54 23.51
CA LEU A 196 -40.83 32.47 22.89
C LEU A 196 -39.64 32.98 23.71
N SER A 197 -38.43 32.77 23.16
CA SER A 197 -37.54 33.87 22.77
C SER A 197 -36.40 33.37 21.88
N LEU A 198 -36.39 33.82 20.62
CA LEU A 198 -35.15 34.10 19.90
C LEU A 198 -34.46 35.24 20.66
N SER A 199 -33.27 35.00 21.21
CA SER A 199 -32.36 36.09 21.58
C SER A 199 -30.94 35.59 21.57
N GLY A 200 -30.09 36.32 20.84
CA GLY A 200 -28.69 36.01 20.65
C GLY A 200 -27.93 35.95 21.98
N ALA A 201 -27.24 34.85 22.18
CA ALA A 201 -26.12 34.79 23.09
C ALA A 201 -24.99 34.08 22.34
N SER A 202 -23.86 34.77 22.26
CA SER A 202 -22.54 34.26 21.89
C SER A 202 -22.17 33.12 22.84
N GLY A 203 -22.76 31.95 22.63
CA GLY A 203 -22.42 30.71 23.32
C GLY A 203 -21.25 30.07 22.60
N SER A 204 -20.10 30.08 23.26
CA SER A 204 -18.96 29.20 22.98
C SER A 204 -19.43 27.74 23.03
N HIS A 205 -20.02 27.25 21.93
CA HIS A 205 -20.37 25.85 21.76
C HIS A 205 -19.08 25.06 21.58
N ASP A 206 -18.50 24.59 22.69
CA ASP A 206 -17.44 23.60 22.67
C ASP A 206 -18.02 22.26 22.17
N TYR A 207 -18.07 22.06 20.85
CA TYR A 207 -18.33 20.76 20.23
C TYR A 207 -17.22 19.76 20.63
N PRO A 208 -17.51 18.70 21.41
CA PRO A 208 -16.51 17.73 21.86
C PRO A 208 -16.25 16.59 20.85
N ALA A 209 -16.95 16.56 19.71
CA ALA A 209 -17.00 15.39 18.84
C ALA A 209 -15.67 15.05 18.15
N LEU A 210 -14.93 16.04 17.62
CA LEU A 210 -13.61 15.80 17.01
C LEU A 210 -12.52 15.42 18.05
N ARG A 211 -12.73 15.73 19.33
CA ARG A 211 -11.77 15.40 20.41
C ARG A 211 -11.89 13.93 20.86
N ASN A 212 -13.07 13.34 20.75
CA ASN A 212 -13.32 11.93 21.10
C ASN A 212 -13.28 10.98 19.90
N ASN A 213 -13.63 11.45 18.70
CA ASN A 213 -13.46 10.68 17.46
C ASN A 213 -12.09 10.89 16.81
N GLY A 214 -11.27 11.80 17.36
CA GLY A 214 -9.91 12.05 16.93
C GLY A 214 -9.22 10.71 16.78
N TYR A 215 -9.01 10.32 15.52
CA TYR A 215 -8.57 9.01 15.07
C TYR A 215 -7.61 8.48 16.13
N ARG A 216 -8.14 7.62 17.02
CA ARG A 216 -7.29 6.74 17.81
C ARG A 216 -6.73 5.82 16.75
N LEU A 217 -5.69 6.30 16.07
CA LEU A 217 -4.66 5.52 15.43
C LEU A 217 -4.12 4.66 16.57
N SER A 218 -4.90 3.64 16.89
CA SER A 218 -4.55 2.53 17.73
C SER A 218 -3.18 2.13 17.26
N LYS A 219 -2.18 2.27 18.14
CA LYS A 219 -0.74 2.07 17.89
C LYS A 219 -0.51 1.43 16.52
N PRO A 220 -0.25 2.22 15.45
CA PRO A 220 -0.26 1.69 14.11
C PRO A 220 0.68 0.50 14.08
N ARG A 221 0.13 -0.70 13.84
CA ARG A 221 0.93 -1.94 13.91
C ARG A 221 2.04 -1.96 12.85
N ARG A 222 1.98 -1.06 11.85
CA ARG A 222 3.04 -0.84 10.86
C ARG A 222 3.20 0.66 10.57
N GLY A 223 4.41 1.19 10.71
CA GLY A 223 4.70 2.64 10.62
C GLY A 223 4.59 3.27 9.22
N TRP A 224 4.51 2.47 8.15
CA TRP A 224 4.48 3.02 6.79
C TRP A 224 3.10 3.55 6.40
N TYR A 225 2.00 2.93 6.84
CA TYR A 225 0.65 3.42 6.57
C TYR A 225 0.41 4.80 7.19
N SER A 226 0.98 5.07 8.38
CA SER A 226 0.84 6.37 9.02
C SER A 226 1.45 7.50 8.21
N GLU A 227 2.56 7.27 7.48
CA GLU A 227 3.14 8.33 6.64
C GLU A 227 2.23 8.61 5.45
N VAL A 228 1.77 7.56 4.76
CA VAL A 228 0.87 7.70 3.61
C VAL A 228 -0.44 8.39 4.03
N LEU A 229 -1.01 8.01 5.16
CA LEU A 229 -2.23 8.63 5.70
C LEU A 229 -1.99 10.09 6.10
N LEU A 230 -0.85 10.42 6.70
CA LEU A 230 -0.51 11.79 7.06
C LEU A 230 -0.30 12.66 5.82
N LEU A 231 0.30 12.12 4.76
CA LEU A 231 0.48 12.82 3.49
C LEU A 231 -0.82 12.98 2.72
N ALA A 232 -1.68 11.96 2.72
CA ALA A 232 -3.03 12.05 2.20
C ALA A 232 -3.81 13.12 2.98
N ALA A 233 -3.72 13.11 4.31
CA ALA A 233 -4.33 14.13 5.15
C ALA A 233 -3.81 15.54 4.82
N LEU A 234 -2.50 15.73 4.60
CA LEU A 234 -1.94 17.01 4.14
C LEU A 234 -2.50 17.44 2.79
N ARG A 235 -2.65 16.51 1.83
CA ARG A 235 -3.20 16.82 0.52
C ARG A 235 -4.70 17.13 0.56
N LEU A 236 -5.42 16.56 1.52
CA LEU A 236 -6.86 16.77 1.74
C LEU A 236 -7.17 17.95 2.65
N LEU A 237 -6.25 18.33 3.54
CA LEU A 237 -6.44 19.39 4.54
C LEU A 237 -6.95 20.70 3.93
N PRO A 238 -6.44 21.18 2.78
CA PRO A 238 -6.97 22.36 2.13
C PRO A 238 -8.43 22.28 1.69
N ARG A 239 -8.89 21.08 1.32
CA ARG A 239 -10.29 20.84 0.95
C ARG A 239 -11.18 20.80 2.20
N LEU A 240 -10.66 20.22 3.28
CA LEU A 240 -11.37 20.09 4.55
C LEU A 240 -11.48 21.41 5.34
N GLU A 241 -10.52 22.32 5.23
CA GLU A 241 -10.62 23.61 5.96
C GLU A 241 -11.79 24.47 5.49
N ARG A 242 -12.18 24.36 4.21
CA ARG A 242 -13.41 25.00 3.70
C ARG A 242 -14.65 24.50 4.44
N LEU A 243 -14.62 23.27 4.96
CA LEU A 243 -15.73 22.61 5.63
C LEU A 243 -15.66 22.74 7.15
N ILE A 244 -14.46 22.82 7.74
CA ILE A 244 -14.26 22.85 9.20
C ILE A 244 -13.61 24.19 9.60
N PRO A 245 -14.38 25.17 10.12
CA PRO A 245 -13.82 26.42 10.62
C PRO A 245 -12.76 26.16 11.69
N ARG A 246 -11.59 26.78 11.51
CA ARG A 246 -10.38 26.64 12.36
C ARG A 246 -10.71 26.58 13.86
N ARG A 247 -10.41 25.44 14.49
CA ARG A 247 -10.19 25.33 15.93
C ARG A 247 -8.71 25.10 16.20
N GLN A 248 -7.97 26.19 16.46
CA GLN A 248 -6.52 26.17 16.71
C GLN A 248 -6.10 25.57 18.08
N GLY A 249 -6.96 24.81 18.76
CA GLY A 249 -6.72 24.35 20.12
C GLY A 249 -6.38 22.87 20.23
N LYS A 250 -5.17 22.55 20.70
CA LYS A 250 -4.78 21.30 21.40
C LYS A 250 -4.37 20.01 20.66
N CYS A 251 -4.13 19.98 19.34
CA CYS A 251 -3.49 18.78 18.73
C CYS A 251 -1.97 18.64 19.02
N ARG A 252 -1.33 19.62 19.66
CA ARG A 252 0.15 19.69 19.84
C ARG A 252 0.78 18.64 20.77
N GLY A 253 -0.01 17.83 21.48
CA GLY A 253 0.50 16.99 22.59
C GLY A 253 0.65 15.50 22.31
N ILE A 254 -0.08 14.94 21.33
CA ILE A 254 -0.26 13.48 21.28
C ILE A 254 0.93 12.75 20.62
N TYR A 255 1.65 13.42 19.71
CA TYR A 255 2.61 12.75 18.82
C TYR A 255 4.06 12.81 19.27
N LYS A 256 4.40 13.60 20.30
CA LYS A 256 5.80 13.88 20.66
C LYS A 256 6.52 12.71 21.32
N ASP A 257 5.82 11.86 22.07
CA ASP A 257 6.50 10.92 22.97
C ASP A 257 6.54 9.46 22.46
N THR A 258 5.71 9.11 21.47
CA THR A 258 5.57 7.72 20.99
C THR A 258 6.00 7.48 19.55
N MET A 259 6.14 8.53 18.74
CA MET A 259 6.50 8.40 17.33
C MET A 259 8.00 8.57 17.09
N GLY A 260 8.54 7.76 16.17
CA GLY A 260 9.92 7.86 15.70
C GLY A 260 10.24 9.25 15.13
N ARG A 261 11.52 9.62 15.09
CA ARG A 261 11.98 10.98 14.73
C ARG A 261 11.45 11.43 13.36
N HIS A 262 11.45 10.53 12.37
CA HIS A 262 10.91 10.79 11.03
C HIS A 262 9.43 11.17 11.07
N MET A 263 8.59 10.34 11.69
CA MET A 263 7.16 10.63 11.79
C MET A 263 6.88 11.88 12.62
N ARG A 264 7.66 12.13 13.68
CA ARG A 264 7.58 13.37 14.46
C ARG A 264 7.84 14.59 13.58
N ARG A 265 8.88 14.54 12.73
CA ARG A 265 9.16 15.61 11.76
C ARG A 265 8.03 15.80 10.76
N ARG A 266 7.39 14.73 10.30
CA ARG A 266 6.20 14.81 9.44
C ARG A 266 5.00 15.44 10.15
N CYS A 267 4.75 15.09 11.41
CA CYS A 267 3.69 15.70 12.21
C CYS A 267 3.96 17.19 12.51
N GLU A 268 5.22 17.57 12.68
CA GLU A 268 5.63 18.98 12.78
C GLU A 268 5.30 19.73 11.49
N LEU A 269 5.67 19.18 10.32
CA LEU A 269 5.32 19.75 9.02
C LEU A 269 3.80 19.84 8.85
N PHE A 270 3.06 18.80 9.24
CA PHE A 270 1.60 18.83 9.24
C PHE A 270 1.05 19.98 10.08
N THR A 271 1.56 20.15 11.30
CA THR A 271 1.12 21.23 12.20
C THR A 271 1.45 22.60 11.62
N GLN A 272 2.62 22.74 11.00
CA GLN A 272 3.05 23.97 10.34
C GLN A 272 2.15 24.33 9.15
N PHE A 273 1.87 23.39 8.26
CA PHE A 273 0.99 23.62 7.12
C PHE A 273 -0.49 23.76 7.51
N ALA A 274 -0.92 23.22 8.65
CA ALA A 274 -2.23 23.52 9.22
C ALA A 274 -2.32 24.97 9.75
N GLU A 275 -1.21 25.52 10.24
CA GLU A 275 -1.09 26.93 10.64
C GLU A 275 -1.02 27.87 9.41
N ASP A 276 -0.47 27.41 8.28
CA ASP A 276 -0.43 28.13 6.99
C ASP A 276 -1.02 27.32 5.82
N ILE A 277 -2.35 27.27 5.79
CA ILE A 277 -3.10 26.49 4.82
C ILE A 277 -2.99 27.04 3.39
N GLN A 278 -2.68 28.34 3.22
CA GLN A 278 -2.61 28.96 1.89
C GLN A 278 -1.35 28.52 1.17
N ASP A 279 -0.24 28.42 1.90
CA ASP A 279 0.99 27.80 1.39
C ASP A 279 0.75 26.33 1.03
N LEU A 280 0.01 25.59 1.86
CA LEU A 280 -0.35 24.20 1.56
C LEU A 280 -1.26 24.09 0.32
N LEU A 281 -2.26 24.96 0.16
CA LEU A 281 -3.12 25.05 -1.02
C LEU A 281 -2.28 25.21 -2.28
N LYS A 282 -1.40 26.21 -2.28
CA LYS A 282 -0.48 26.49 -3.39
C LYS A 282 0.40 25.28 -3.70
N LEU A 283 0.97 24.64 -2.69
CA LEU A 283 1.80 23.45 -2.85
C LEU A 283 1.01 22.27 -3.44
N VAL A 284 -0.21 22.03 -2.96
CA VAL A 284 -1.08 20.96 -3.46
C VAL A 284 -1.49 21.21 -4.91
N ASP A 285 -1.78 22.46 -5.27
CA ASP A 285 -2.10 22.85 -6.66
C ASP A 285 -0.88 22.68 -7.58
N GLU A 286 0.33 23.09 -7.16
CA GLU A 286 1.59 22.91 -7.90
C GLU A 286 2.03 21.44 -8.05
N THR A 287 1.47 20.55 -7.23
CA THR A 287 1.81 19.12 -7.19
C THR A 287 0.62 18.23 -7.52
N ARG A 288 -0.46 18.80 -8.06
CA ARG A 288 -1.72 18.10 -8.32
C ARG A 288 -1.55 16.86 -9.20
N ASP A 289 -0.68 16.95 -10.21
CA ASP A 289 -0.41 15.88 -11.16
C ASP A 289 0.84 15.06 -10.80
N LYS A 290 1.49 15.42 -9.69
CA LYS A 290 2.71 14.77 -9.21
C LYS A 290 2.38 13.58 -8.31
N SER A 291 3.24 12.58 -8.40
CA SER A 291 3.17 11.38 -7.57
C SER A 291 3.33 11.73 -6.08
N LEU A 292 2.88 10.84 -5.18
CA LEU A 292 3.02 11.07 -3.73
C LEU A 292 4.48 11.32 -3.28
N PRO A 293 5.50 10.60 -3.80
CA PRO A 293 6.90 10.89 -3.47
C PRO A 293 7.37 12.28 -3.93
N GLU A 294 6.90 12.76 -5.08
CA GLU A 294 7.23 14.10 -5.57
C GLU A 294 6.52 15.19 -4.75
N PHE A 295 5.27 14.96 -4.36
CA PHE A 295 4.57 15.83 -3.39
C PHE A 295 5.34 15.88 -2.07
N LEU A 296 5.78 14.72 -1.59
CA LEU A 296 6.56 14.61 -0.37
C LEU A 296 7.87 15.39 -0.43
N GLN A 297 8.55 15.31 -1.58
CA GLN A 297 9.77 16.05 -1.85
C GLN A 297 9.50 17.56 -1.91
N ALA A 298 8.44 17.97 -2.61
CA ALA A 298 8.02 19.37 -2.67
C ALA A 298 7.73 19.93 -1.27
N LEU A 299 7.04 19.15 -0.44
CA LEU A 299 6.72 19.49 0.95
C LEU A 299 7.95 19.60 1.83
N LEU A 300 8.96 18.76 1.63
CA LEU A 300 10.26 18.86 2.31
C LEU A 300 11.12 20.02 1.83
N SER A 301 11.02 20.39 0.55
CA SER A 301 11.75 21.53 -0.01
C SER A 301 11.12 22.88 0.32
N HIS A 302 9.87 22.90 0.78
CA HIS A 302 9.17 24.12 1.14
C HIS A 302 9.86 24.76 2.36
N LYS A 303 10.63 25.82 2.10
CA LYS A 303 11.19 26.65 3.15
C LYS A 303 10.08 27.59 3.61
N PRO A 304 9.59 27.47 4.86
CA PRO A 304 8.55 28.36 5.34
C PRO A 304 9.01 29.81 5.18
N PRO A 305 8.11 30.74 4.81
CA PRO A 305 8.45 32.16 4.75
C PRO A 305 9.06 32.49 6.09
N SER A 306 10.36 32.77 6.09
CA SER A 306 11.11 33.02 7.31
C SER A 306 10.47 34.26 7.87
N THR A 307 9.63 34.09 8.89
CA THR A 307 8.88 35.18 9.52
C THR A 307 9.94 36.19 9.82
N SER A 308 9.96 37.27 9.05
CA SER A 308 11.02 38.25 9.11
C SER A 308 10.88 38.85 10.49
N THR A 309 11.62 38.29 11.45
CA THR A 309 11.77 38.85 12.78
C THR A 309 12.13 40.29 12.49
N PRO A 310 11.28 41.27 12.88
CA PRO A 310 11.50 42.65 12.53
C PRO A 310 12.93 42.94 12.91
N GLU A 311 13.70 43.33 11.90
CA GLU A 311 15.09 43.71 12.02
C GLU A 311 15.08 44.85 13.03
N VAL A 312 15.27 44.51 14.31
CA VAL A 312 15.56 45.48 15.35
C VAL A 312 16.87 46.05 14.88
N GLN A 313 16.77 47.21 14.24
CA GLN A 313 17.88 48.06 13.87
C GLN A 313 18.63 48.36 15.17
N SER A 314 19.55 47.45 15.53
CA SER A 314 20.59 47.70 16.51
C SER A 314 21.61 48.58 15.81
N SER A 315 21.26 49.85 15.74
CA SER A 315 22.20 50.92 15.48
C SER A 315 23.40 50.78 16.42
N LEU A 316 24.56 50.54 15.80
CA LEU A 316 25.87 51.07 16.16
C LEU A 316 26.32 50.87 17.62
N SER A 317 27.18 49.87 17.85
CA SER A 317 28.45 50.13 18.54
C SER A 317 29.51 49.11 18.18
N SER A 318 30.57 49.60 17.54
CA SER A 318 31.90 48.98 17.50
C SER A 318 32.47 48.94 18.93
N PRO A 319 33.28 47.94 19.32
CA PRO A 319 34.71 48.19 19.23
C PRO A 319 35.61 46.96 18.92
N LYS A 320 36.65 47.26 18.14
CA LYS A 320 38.08 46.91 18.27
C LYS A 320 38.49 45.45 18.53
N ALA A 321 39.10 44.90 17.48
CA ALA A 321 40.47 44.36 17.45
C ALA A 321 40.96 43.55 18.66
N SER A 322 41.10 42.23 18.45
CA SER A 322 42.14 41.45 19.12
C SER A 322 42.75 40.42 18.17
N THR A 323 44.05 40.35 18.26
CA THR A 323 45.07 39.81 17.36
C THR A 323 45.37 38.34 17.69
N LEU A 324 46.02 37.62 16.76
CA LEU A 324 46.76 36.34 16.93
C LEU A 324 45.87 35.07 17.08
N ARG A 325 46.08 33.94 16.39
CA ARG A 325 47.31 33.35 15.79
C ARG A 325 47.00 32.64 14.47
N LYS A 326 47.93 32.83 13.55
CA LYS A 326 48.11 32.13 12.28
C LYS A 326 48.95 30.88 12.55
N VAL A 327 48.39 29.68 12.40
CA VAL A 327 49.16 28.45 12.24
C VAL A 327 48.73 27.81 10.93
N ALA A 328 49.71 27.71 10.04
CA ALA A 328 49.59 27.15 8.71
C ALA A 328 49.42 25.62 8.79
N SER A 329 48.63 25.06 7.89
CA SER A 329 48.88 23.74 7.30
C SER A 329 48.09 23.59 5.99
N PRO A 330 48.59 22.77 5.05
CA PRO A 330 48.51 23.04 3.63
C PRO A 330 47.33 22.35 2.93
N SER A 331 46.88 23.03 1.87
CA SER A 331 46.10 22.48 0.75
C SER A 331 46.81 21.29 0.11
N PRO A 332 46.06 20.31 -0.43
CA PRO A 332 46.03 20.27 -1.88
C PRO A 332 44.63 20.17 -2.49
N ALA A 333 44.50 20.90 -3.59
CA ALA A 333 43.43 20.87 -4.55
C ALA A 333 43.30 19.50 -5.24
N VAL A 334 42.06 19.05 -5.46
CA VAL A 334 41.57 18.58 -6.76
C VAL A 334 40.06 18.82 -6.81
N GLY A 335 39.64 19.82 -7.58
CA GLY A 335 38.25 20.01 -7.94
C GLY A 335 37.83 18.98 -8.98
N ARG A 336 36.78 18.20 -8.68
CA ARG A 336 36.00 17.48 -9.69
C ARG A 336 34.58 18.04 -9.66
N THR A 337 34.33 18.97 -10.56
CA THR A 337 33.00 19.44 -10.91
C THR A 337 32.32 18.33 -11.72
N ILE A 338 31.41 17.57 -11.08
CA ILE A 338 30.52 16.64 -11.78
C ILE A 338 29.21 17.39 -12.05
N SER A 339 29.08 17.91 -13.26
CA SER A 339 27.83 18.40 -13.82
C SER A 339 26.91 17.22 -14.16
N PRO A 340 25.64 17.21 -13.72
CA PRO A 340 24.69 16.18 -14.12
C PRO A 340 24.19 16.48 -15.54
N ILE A 341 24.60 15.65 -16.50
CA ILE A 341 24.02 15.58 -17.84
C ILE A 341 22.77 14.71 -17.71
N TYR A 342 21.59 15.31 -17.83
CA TYR A 342 20.34 14.58 -18.07
C TYR A 342 20.14 14.49 -19.59
N PRO A 343 20.09 13.30 -20.21
CA PRO A 343 19.53 13.17 -21.55
C PRO A 343 18.03 13.37 -21.47
N SER A 344 17.58 14.51 -22.00
CA SER A 344 16.19 14.82 -22.30
C SER A 344 15.74 13.97 -23.48
N ALA A 345 14.93 12.94 -23.22
CA ALA A 345 14.22 12.22 -24.27
C ALA A 345 12.80 12.81 -24.39
N ASN A 346 12.65 13.73 -25.33
CA ASN A 346 11.35 14.05 -25.92
C ASN A 346 10.84 12.80 -26.64
N SER A 347 9.67 12.30 -26.26
CA SER A 347 8.82 11.52 -27.16
C SER A 347 7.39 11.97 -26.96
N ALA A 348 6.91 12.69 -27.97
CA ALA A 348 5.57 13.16 -28.10
C ALA A 348 4.81 12.24 -29.08
N TYR A 349 3.53 12.01 -28.79
CA TYR A 349 2.49 11.47 -29.67
C TYR A 349 2.67 10.05 -30.25
N SER A 350 1.74 9.14 -29.96
CA SER A 350 0.54 8.96 -30.78
C SER A 350 -0.15 7.61 -30.53
N GLN A 351 -1.44 7.68 -30.20
CA GLN A 351 -2.53 6.83 -30.69
C GLN A 351 -2.47 5.29 -30.52
N SER A 352 -3.37 4.79 -29.65
CA SER A 352 -4.16 3.58 -29.95
C SER A 352 -5.29 3.95 -30.95
N PRO A 353 -6.18 3.03 -31.44
CA PRO A 353 -6.39 1.62 -31.06
C PRO A 353 -6.76 0.63 -32.21
N PHE A 354 -6.99 -0.63 -31.81
CA PHE A 354 -7.89 -1.65 -32.39
C PHE A 354 -7.44 -2.58 -33.55
N ARG A 355 -7.47 -3.90 -33.23
CA ARG A 355 -8.35 -4.95 -33.82
C ARG A 355 -7.75 -6.01 -34.77
N ARG A 356 -8.12 -7.27 -34.43
CA ARG A 356 -8.29 -8.52 -35.23
C ARG A 356 -7.08 -9.45 -35.46
N GLU A 357 -7.16 -10.67 -34.91
CA GLU A 357 -7.56 -11.97 -35.54
C GLU A 357 -6.43 -12.52 -36.43
N SER A 358 -5.72 -13.57 -35.98
CA SER A 358 -5.87 -15.01 -36.34
C SER A 358 -4.60 -15.41 -37.12
N GLU A 359 -3.83 -16.45 -36.79
CA GLU A 359 -4.07 -17.86 -37.08
C GLU A 359 -2.83 -18.69 -36.68
N ILE A 360 -3.06 -19.84 -36.05
CA ILE A 360 -2.52 -21.17 -36.36
C ILE A 360 -1.13 -21.24 -37.03
N ARG A 361 -0.15 -21.87 -36.36
CA ARG A 361 0.62 -22.99 -36.92
C ARG A 361 1.42 -23.75 -35.87
N SER A 362 0.97 -24.98 -35.63
CA SER A 362 1.76 -26.09 -35.12
C SER A 362 2.93 -26.39 -36.05
N SER A 363 4.11 -26.60 -35.49
CA SER A 363 5.16 -27.41 -36.13
C SER A 363 6.02 -28.08 -35.06
N SER A 364 5.80 -29.38 -34.94
CA SER A 364 6.71 -30.38 -34.40
C SER A 364 7.91 -30.51 -35.34
N SER A 365 9.12 -30.69 -34.81
CA SER A 365 10.21 -31.41 -35.49
C SER A 365 11.28 -31.85 -34.49
N ASP A 366 11.55 -33.15 -34.57
CA ASP A 366 12.49 -33.97 -33.82
C ASP A 366 13.96 -33.78 -34.24
N SER A 367 14.83 -34.51 -33.51
CA SER A 367 16.17 -35.00 -33.88
C SER A 367 17.32 -33.99 -33.66
N ILE A 368 18.50 -34.32 -33.11
CA ILE A 368 19.46 -35.42 -33.36
C ILE A 368 20.40 -35.53 -32.12
N VAL A 369 20.41 -36.63 -31.36
CA VAL A 369 21.45 -37.69 -31.22
C VAL A 369 22.94 -37.29 -31.42
N SER A 370 23.67 -37.27 -30.29
CA SER A 370 24.96 -37.95 -29.98
C SER A 370 26.18 -37.86 -30.92
N SER A 371 27.36 -37.54 -30.36
CA SER A 371 28.72 -38.11 -30.57
C SER A 371 29.73 -37.23 -29.81
N ASP A 372 30.35 -37.67 -28.72
CA ASP A 372 31.55 -38.52 -28.58
C ASP A 372 32.92 -37.82 -28.78
N LEU A 373 33.66 -37.78 -27.65
CA LEU A 373 35.05 -38.19 -27.39
C LEU A 373 36.30 -37.43 -27.92
N ASP A 374 37.27 -37.41 -26.99
CA ASP A 374 38.74 -37.33 -27.07
C ASP A 374 39.42 -35.95 -27.19
N ALA A 375 40.12 -35.45 -26.16
CA ALA A 375 41.38 -35.91 -25.53
C ALA A 375 42.64 -35.50 -26.31
N ALA A 376 43.35 -34.46 -25.83
CA ALA A 376 44.80 -34.37 -25.94
C ALA A 376 45.38 -33.29 -24.99
N ALA A 377 46.41 -33.71 -24.26
CA ALA A 377 47.16 -32.94 -23.28
C ALA A 377 48.20 -31.99 -23.90
N ALA A 378 48.41 -30.82 -23.29
CA ALA A 378 49.67 -30.09 -23.40
C ALA A 378 49.94 -29.23 -22.14
N ARG A 379 51.20 -29.25 -21.71
CA ARG A 379 51.76 -28.74 -20.45
C ARG A 379 52.07 -27.23 -20.49
N ARG A 380 52.30 -26.67 -19.28
CA ARG A 380 52.99 -25.39 -18.89
C ARG A 380 52.03 -24.18 -18.82
N THR A 381 52.07 -23.23 -17.88
CA THR A 381 53.02 -22.72 -16.85
C THR A 381 52.22 -22.16 -15.66
N PRO A 382 52.81 -21.88 -14.47
CA PRO A 382 52.12 -21.23 -13.37
C PRO A 382 52.20 -19.71 -13.52
N ASP A 383 51.18 -19.10 -14.10
CA ASP A 383 51.00 -17.65 -14.09
C ASP A 383 49.95 -17.23 -13.04
N THR A 384 50.32 -16.16 -12.36
CA THR A 384 49.64 -15.45 -11.30
C THR A 384 48.27 -14.94 -11.78
N SER A 385 47.21 -15.72 -11.50
CA SER A 385 45.83 -15.25 -11.58
C SER A 385 45.29 -14.99 -10.18
N SER A 386 44.71 -13.81 -9.99
CA SER A 386 43.89 -13.50 -8.82
C SER A 386 42.78 -14.56 -8.67
N PRO A 387 42.45 -15.00 -7.44
CA PRO A 387 41.49 -16.08 -7.27
C PRO A 387 40.12 -15.65 -7.82
N PRO A 388 39.45 -16.49 -8.63
CA PRO A 388 38.12 -16.20 -9.15
C PRO A 388 37.09 -16.13 -8.01
N PHE A 389 36.11 -15.25 -8.19
CA PHE A 389 35.02 -14.85 -7.28
C PHE A 389 34.21 -16.00 -6.62
N HIS A 390 34.39 -17.25 -7.04
CA HIS A 390 33.60 -18.37 -6.53
C HIS A 390 33.86 -18.67 -5.05
N THR A 391 35.07 -18.46 -4.51
CA THR A 391 35.40 -18.94 -3.16
C THR A 391 34.74 -18.17 -2.00
N ALA A 392 34.36 -16.91 -2.20
CA ALA A 392 33.72 -16.11 -1.14
C ALA A 392 32.22 -16.43 -0.96
N VAL A 393 31.57 -16.95 -2.00
CA VAL A 393 30.15 -17.37 -1.96
C VAL A 393 30.01 -18.90 -1.84
N THR A 394 30.98 -19.69 -2.33
CA THR A 394 31.00 -21.16 -2.16
C THR A 394 31.48 -21.63 -0.79
N ALA A 395 32.09 -20.74 0.01
CA ALA A 395 32.03 -20.86 1.47
C ALA A 395 30.62 -20.48 1.97
N SER A 396 29.59 -21.02 1.31
CA SER A 396 28.24 -20.97 1.79
C SER A 396 28.25 -21.64 3.16
N PRO A 397 27.81 -20.95 4.23
CA PRO A 397 27.64 -21.61 5.50
C PRO A 397 26.63 -22.74 5.24
N THR A 398 27.12 -23.98 5.28
CA THR A 398 26.25 -25.15 5.39
C THR A 398 25.29 -24.87 6.54
N HIS A 399 24.07 -25.41 6.44
CA HIS A 399 22.86 -25.09 7.20
C HIS A 399 22.95 -25.16 8.76
N GLY A 400 24.14 -25.15 9.35
CA GLY A 400 24.42 -25.03 10.79
C GLY A 400 25.61 -24.14 11.19
N GLN A 401 26.24 -23.37 10.27
CA GLN A 401 27.28 -22.41 10.65
C GLN A 401 26.66 -21.05 11.04
N ASP A 402 26.56 -20.82 12.34
CA ASP A 402 26.00 -19.59 12.89
C ASP A 402 26.99 -18.41 12.73
N GLY A 403 26.69 -17.53 11.77
CA GLY A 403 26.95 -16.09 11.88
C GLY A 403 28.40 -15.61 11.87
N GLY A 404 29.21 -15.99 10.87
CA GLY A 404 30.49 -15.32 10.60
C GLY A 404 30.32 -13.81 10.34
N ASP A 405 31.28 -13.00 10.81
CA ASP A 405 31.37 -11.59 10.45
C ASP A 405 31.86 -11.48 8.99
N LEU A 406 31.04 -10.87 8.12
CA LEU A 406 31.33 -10.62 6.72
C LEU A 406 32.13 -9.32 6.58
N ALA A 407 33.21 -9.30 5.80
CA ALA A 407 33.94 -8.07 5.57
C ALA A 407 33.06 -7.05 4.81
N PRO A 408 33.21 -5.73 5.05
CA PRO A 408 32.41 -4.73 4.33
C PRO A 408 32.55 -4.79 2.82
N SER A 409 33.74 -5.13 2.30
CA SER A 409 34.00 -5.32 0.88
C SER A 409 33.16 -6.44 0.29
N ASP A 410 33.02 -7.53 1.04
CA ASP A 410 32.32 -8.74 0.59
C ASP A 410 30.81 -8.49 0.62
N ALA A 411 30.32 -7.79 1.65
CA ALA A 411 28.93 -7.33 1.70
C ALA A 411 28.56 -6.42 0.52
N ASP A 412 29.45 -5.49 0.16
CA ASP A 412 29.26 -4.61 -0.99
C ASP A 412 29.36 -5.39 -2.32
N ALA A 413 30.27 -6.37 -2.43
CA ALA A 413 30.38 -7.23 -3.61
C ALA A 413 29.14 -8.11 -3.81
N ILE A 414 28.64 -8.76 -2.75
CA ILE A 414 27.40 -9.55 -2.78
C ILE A 414 26.21 -8.66 -3.12
N TRP A 415 26.14 -7.45 -2.58
CA TRP A 415 25.05 -6.53 -2.90
C TRP A 415 25.08 -6.11 -4.37
N ASN A 416 26.26 -5.80 -4.90
CA ASN A 416 26.46 -5.32 -6.28
C ASN A 416 26.39 -6.44 -7.32
N SER A 417 26.55 -7.71 -6.96
CA SER A 417 26.40 -8.82 -7.91
C SER A 417 24.98 -8.88 -8.48
N PHE A 418 23.97 -8.45 -7.71
CA PHE A 418 22.59 -8.28 -8.19
C PHE A 418 22.46 -7.16 -9.24
N ASP A 419 23.39 -6.19 -9.28
CA ASP A 419 23.39 -5.11 -10.27
C ASP A 419 24.06 -5.50 -11.59
N SER A 420 24.93 -6.52 -11.62
CA SER A 420 25.70 -6.85 -12.84
C SER A 420 24.77 -7.18 -14.02
N ALA A 421 24.99 -6.49 -15.13
CA ALA A 421 24.12 -6.49 -16.32
C ALA A 421 24.43 -7.63 -17.29
N ASP A 422 25.34 -8.54 -16.93
CA ASP A 422 25.84 -9.61 -17.80
C ASP A 422 24.91 -10.84 -17.87
N ALA A 423 23.76 -10.82 -17.20
CA ALA A 423 22.72 -11.81 -17.42
C ALA A 423 21.97 -11.44 -18.72
N ASP A 424 22.09 -12.32 -19.72
CA ASP A 424 21.57 -12.17 -21.07
C ASP A 424 20.24 -11.42 -21.14
N SER A 425 20.18 -10.43 -22.02
CA SER A 425 19.19 -9.34 -22.10
C SER A 425 17.73 -9.75 -22.38
N SER A 426 17.34 -11.01 -22.19
CA SER A 426 16.00 -11.53 -22.47
C SER A 426 15.03 -11.54 -21.29
N SER A 427 15.48 -11.40 -20.04
CA SER A 427 14.58 -11.30 -18.87
C SER A 427 14.44 -9.85 -18.39
N SER A 428 13.69 -9.03 -19.14
CA SER A 428 13.47 -7.61 -18.83
C SER A 428 12.50 -7.36 -17.67
N LEU A 429 12.26 -8.33 -16.77
CA LEU A 429 11.57 -8.06 -15.51
C LEU A 429 12.54 -7.24 -14.64
N GLY A 430 12.42 -5.92 -14.76
CA GLY A 430 13.37 -4.95 -14.20
C GLY A 430 13.75 -5.28 -12.76
N LYS A 431 15.06 -5.23 -12.48
CA LYS A 431 15.64 -5.45 -11.15
C LYS A 431 14.98 -4.52 -10.13
N GLN A 432 13.98 -5.00 -9.40
CA GLN A 432 13.28 -4.18 -8.40
C GLN A 432 14.13 -4.13 -7.14
N THR A 433 14.71 -2.96 -6.85
CA THR A 433 15.24 -2.66 -5.52
C THR A 433 14.12 -2.04 -4.69
N LEU A 434 13.63 -2.78 -3.69
CA LEU A 434 12.69 -2.26 -2.70
C LEU A 434 13.48 -1.71 -1.50
N ARG A 435 12.95 -0.68 -0.84
CA ARG A 435 13.56 -0.11 0.36
C ARG A 435 12.50 0.37 1.34
N GLY A 436 12.84 0.36 2.62
CA GLY A 436 11.98 0.92 3.65
C GLY A 436 12.69 1.06 4.99
N TRP A 437 11.96 1.59 5.97
CA TRP A 437 12.45 1.81 7.34
C TRP A 437 11.80 0.84 8.32
N CYS A 438 12.54 0.44 9.35
CA CYS A 438 12.04 -0.37 10.47
C CYS A 438 12.51 0.24 11.79
N ASP A 439 11.61 0.41 12.76
CA ASP A 439 11.90 0.96 14.09
C ASP A 439 12.68 -0.01 15.02
N ARG A 440 13.41 -0.96 14.43
CA ARG A 440 14.18 -1.99 15.14
C ARG A 440 15.62 -1.96 14.64
N THR A 441 16.55 -2.39 15.50
CA THR A 441 17.97 -2.50 15.13
C THR A 441 18.16 -3.53 14.02
N PRO A 442 19.21 -3.41 13.17
CA PRO A 442 19.52 -4.40 12.14
C PRO A 442 19.60 -5.83 12.67
N GLU A 443 20.13 -6.01 13.89
CA GLU A 443 20.24 -7.30 14.55
C GLU A 443 18.88 -7.89 14.90
N THR A 444 17.96 -7.08 15.44
CA THR A 444 16.61 -7.52 15.79
C THR A 444 15.83 -7.93 14.54
N VAL A 445 15.97 -7.19 13.44
CA VAL A 445 15.34 -7.53 12.15
C VAL A 445 15.98 -8.76 11.54
N GLY A 446 17.31 -8.89 11.57
CA GLY A 446 18.02 -10.07 11.09
C GLY A 446 17.61 -11.35 11.83
N ASN A 447 17.48 -11.28 13.16
CA ASN A 447 17.00 -12.41 13.97
C ASN A 447 15.54 -12.77 13.64
N ALA A 448 14.69 -11.76 13.42
CA ALA A 448 13.31 -11.98 13.00
C ALA A 448 13.22 -12.64 11.62
N LEU A 449 14.05 -12.21 10.66
CA LEU A 449 14.12 -12.83 9.32
C LEU A 449 14.56 -14.29 9.41
N ARG A 450 15.56 -14.60 10.24
CA ARG A 450 16.04 -15.97 10.48
C ARG A 450 14.95 -16.88 11.06
N ALA A 451 14.05 -16.32 11.88
CA ALA A 451 12.94 -17.07 12.48
C ALA A 451 11.80 -17.37 11.49
N ILE A 452 11.80 -16.78 10.29
CA ILE A 452 10.81 -17.07 9.26
C ILE A 452 11.21 -18.39 8.56
N GLU A 453 10.26 -19.31 8.38
CA GLU A 453 10.42 -20.63 7.74
C GLU A 453 10.89 -20.58 6.26
N VAL A 454 11.14 -19.40 5.72
CA VAL A 454 11.68 -19.18 4.37
C VAL A 454 13.19 -19.47 4.32
N GLY A 455 13.86 -19.61 5.47
CA GLY A 455 15.26 -20.05 5.53
C GLY A 455 16.28 -18.93 5.28
N PHE A 456 16.01 -17.72 5.79
CA PHE A 456 16.97 -16.63 5.70
C PHE A 456 18.26 -16.95 6.46
N VAL A 457 19.39 -16.81 5.77
CA VAL A 457 20.72 -16.82 6.39
C VAL A 457 21.13 -15.37 6.64
N THR A 458 21.52 -15.04 7.87
CA THR A 458 21.93 -13.68 8.25
C THR A 458 23.40 -13.63 8.64
N GLN A 459 24.13 -12.67 8.09
CA GLN A 459 25.54 -12.39 8.37
C GLN A 459 25.70 -10.95 8.85
N LYS A 460 26.52 -10.76 9.89
CA LYS A 460 26.85 -9.43 10.39
C LYS A 460 27.98 -8.86 9.54
N VAL A 461 27.84 -7.64 9.06
CA VAL A 461 28.89 -6.96 8.32
C VAL A 461 29.81 -6.27 9.33
N GLY A 462 31.11 -6.51 9.20
CA GLY A 462 32.14 -5.90 10.02
C GLY A 462 32.11 -4.36 9.95
N PRO A 463 32.71 -3.65 10.92
CA PRO A 463 32.75 -2.20 10.90
C PRO A 463 33.56 -1.69 9.69
N LYS A 464 33.00 -0.70 8.96
CA LYS A 464 33.76 0.00 7.92
C LYS A 464 34.87 0.84 8.58
N PRO A 465 36.13 0.76 8.13
CA PRO A 465 37.22 1.56 8.69
C PRO A 465 36.87 3.05 8.57
N GLY A 466 36.89 3.76 9.70
CA GLY A 466 36.54 5.19 9.78
C GLY A 466 35.10 5.50 10.23
N HIS A 467 34.24 4.49 10.47
CA HIS A 467 32.92 4.70 11.08
C HIS A 467 32.86 4.11 12.49
N ALA A 468 32.63 4.98 13.48
CA ALA A 468 32.52 4.61 14.89
C ALA A 468 31.12 4.11 15.29
N SER A 469 30.30 3.65 14.33
CA SER A 469 28.98 3.09 14.65
C SER A 469 29.16 1.81 15.46
N LYS A 470 28.51 1.77 16.63
CA LYS A 470 28.45 0.55 17.47
C LYS A 470 27.56 -0.52 16.86
N GLU A 471 26.58 -0.12 16.04
CA GLU A 471 25.67 -1.05 15.39
C GLU A 471 26.27 -1.56 14.09
N LYS A 472 26.26 -2.88 13.95
CA LYS A 472 26.73 -3.58 12.75
C LYS A 472 25.60 -3.64 11.72
N GLU A 473 25.96 -3.40 10.47
CA GLU A 473 25.10 -3.69 9.33
C GLU A 473 24.86 -5.21 9.24
N VAL A 474 23.68 -5.63 8.78
CA VAL A 474 23.33 -7.05 8.65
C VAL A 474 22.91 -7.33 7.21
N LEU A 475 23.48 -8.38 6.62
CA LEU A 475 23.08 -8.89 5.33
C LEU A 475 22.29 -10.19 5.54
N ALA A 476 21.08 -10.26 5.01
CA ALA A 476 20.25 -11.46 5.04
C ALA A 476 19.97 -11.93 3.61
N PHE A 477 20.10 -13.21 3.32
CA PHE A 477 19.87 -13.74 1.98
C PHE A 477 19.09 -15.05 2.02
N ILE A 478 18.36 -15.33 0.94
CA ILE A 478 17.62 -16.58 0.74
C ILE A 478 18.47 -17.46 -0.18
N PRO A 479 19.05 -18.57 0.32
CA PRO A 479 19.81 -19.48 -0.54
C PRO A 479 18.89 -20.14 -1.58
N ALA A 480 19.45 -20.54 -2.72
CA ALA A 480 18.74 -21.43 -3.63
C ALA A 480 18.47 -22.79 -2.94
N PRO A 481 17.36 -23.48 -3.26
CA PRO A 481 17.12 -24.82 -2.74
C PRO A 481 18.24 -25.76 -3.21
N ALA A 482 18.58 -26.76 -2.39
CA ALA A 482 19.67 -27.70 -2.65
C ALA A 482 19.53 -28.45 -3.98
N ASP A 483 18.31 -28.58 -4.50
CA ASP A 483 18.00 -29.28 -5.75
C ASP A 483 18.09 -28.37 -6.99
N SER A 484 18.38 -27.08 -6.81
CA SER A 484 18.57 -26.13 -7.92
C SER A 484 19.94 -26.35 -8.56
N PRO A 485 20.07 -26.45 -9.90
CA PRO A 485 21.38 -26.50 -10.55
C PRO A 485 22.22 -25.25 -10.28
N ASP A 486 21.56 -24.14 -9.93
CA ASP A 486 22.16 -22.89 -9.47
C ASP A 486 22.18 -22.80 -7.93
N THR A 487 22.80 -23.75 -7.24
CA THR A 487 22.90 -23.74 -5.76
C THR A 487 23.60 -22.49 -5.21
N ASP A 488 24.41 -21.85 -6.05
CA ASP A 488 25.35 -20.81 -5.64
C ASP A 488 24.76 -19.38 -5.72
N VAL A 489 23.53 -19.24 -6.22
CA VAL A 489 22.91 -17.94 -6.45
C VAL A 489 21.81 -17.69 -5.41
N ALA A 490 22.02 -16.70 -4.54
CA ALA A 490 20.98 -16.25 -3.62
C ALA A 490 19.80 -15.66 -4.40
N ARG A 491 18.58 -16.13 -4.14
CA ARG A 491 17.36 -15.68 -4.84
C ARG A 491 16.97 -14.24 -4.49
N ALA A 492 17.29 -13.85 -3.26
CA ALA A 492 17.04 -12.52 -2.75
C ALA A 492 18.09 -12.14 -1.70
N VAL A 493 18.41 -10.85 -1.63
CA VAL A 493 19.28 -10.26 -0.61
C VAL A 493 18.60 -9.06 0.04
N VAL A 494 18.64 -9.02 1.37
CA VAL A 494 18.17 -7.92 2.22
C VAL A 494 19.37 -7.34 2.95
N ARG A 495 19.58 -6.04 2.78
CA ARG A 495 20.65 -5.28 3.42
C ARG A 495 20.06 -4.35 4.46
N LEU A 496 20.43 -4.55 5.72
CA LEU A 496 19.94 -3.84 6.89
C LEU A 496 21.02 -2.90 7.42
N LYS A 497 20.86 -1.59 7.17
CA LYS A 497 21.80 -0.57 7.63
C LYS A 497 21.31 0.07 8.93
N PRO A 498 22.18 0.20 9.94
CA PRO A 498 21.82 0.91 11.16
C PRO A 498 21.61 2.39 10.88
N ALA A 499 20.74 3.00 11.66
CA ALA A 499 20.53 4.44 11.70
C ALA A 499 20.89 4.99 13.10
N ASP A 500 21.14 6.30 13.18
CA ASP A 500 21.60 6.94 14.42
C ASP A 500 20.58 6.86 15.58
N ASP A 501 19.33 6.50 15.30
CA ASP A 501 18.23 6.39 16.27
C ASP A 501 17.92 4.94 16.68
N GLY A 502 18.77 3.97 16.29
CA GLY A 502 18.56 2.55 16.56
C GLY A 502 17.49 1.89 15.68
N SER A 503 16.95 2.63 14.71
CA SER A 503 16.16 2.07 13.61
C SER A 503 17.09 1.46 12.54
N CYS A 504 16.53 0.73 11.59
CA CYS A 504 17.29 0.25 10.43
C CYS A 504 16.61 0.60 9.11
N LEU A 505 17.41 1.03 8.15
CA LEU A 505 17.03 1.09 6.75
C LEU A 505 17.23 -0.31 6.14
N TRP A 506 16.17 -0.91 5.61
CA TRP A 506 16.25 -2.15 4.86
C TRP A 506 16.18 -1.88 3.36
N MET A 507 16.96 -2.64 2.60
CA MET A 507 16.92 -2.65 1.13
C MET A 507 16.85 -4.10 0.67
N LEU A 508 15.90 -4.43 -0.19
CA LEU A 508 15.67 -5.77 -0.73
C LEU A 508 15.94 -5.75 -2.24
N ARG A 509 16.71 -6.72 -2.71
CA ARG A 509 16.89 -7.04 -4.13
C ARG A 509 16.49 -8.49 -4.37
N VAL A 510 15.74 -8.72 -5.44
CA VAL A 510 15.24 -10.04 -5.84
C VAL A 510 15.67 -10.30 -7.27
N GLN A 511 16.21 -11.48 -7.55
CA GLN A 511 16.70 -11.85 -8.88
C GLN A 511 15.59 -12.41 -9.78
N LEU A 512 14.57 -13.06 -9.20
CA LEU A 512 13.39 -13.54 -9.91
C LEU A 512 12.16 -13.61 -8.98
N LEU A 513 11.03 -13.02 -9.37
CA LEU A 513 9.81 -12.89 -8.56
C LEU A 513 8.95 -14.17 -8.53
N GLU A 514 9.53 -15.34 -8.82
CA GLU A 514 8.81 -16.63 -8.75
C GLU A 514 8.64 -17.17 -7.32
N LEU A 515 9.23 -16.50 -6.32
CA LEU A 515 9.25 -16.93 -4.92
C LEU A 515 7.86 -17.13 -4.27
N PHE A 516 6.78 -16.62 -4.88
CA PHE A 516 5.41 -16.77 -4.36
C PHE A 516 4.44 -17.45 -5.34
N GLY A 517 4.90 -17.91 -6.50
CA GLY A 517 4.03 -18.40 -7.59
C GLY A 517 3.62 -19.88 -7.54
N ASN A 518 4.34 -20.73 -6.79
CA ASN A 518 4.23 -22.19 -6.94
C ASN A 518 3.77 -22.99 -5.69
N ARG A 519 3.16 -22.35 -4.69
CA ARG A 519 2.28 -23.09 -3.76
C ARG A 519 0.84 -23.02 -4.28
N ARG A 520 0.56 -23.79 -5.33
CA ARG A 520 -0.82 -24.13 -5.76
C ARG A 520 -1.21 -25.47 -5.17
#